data_AF-A0A9X7HB81-F1
#
_entry.id   AF-A0A9X7HB81-F1
#
_cell.length_a   1.000
_cell.length_b   1.000
_cell.length_c   1.000
_cell.angle_alpha   90.00
_cell.angle_beta   90.00
_cell.angle_gamma   90.00
#
_symmetry.space_group_name_H-M   'P 1'
#
loop_
_entity.id
_entity.type
_entity.pdbx_description
1 polymer ?
#
loop_
_entity_poly.entity_id
_entity_poly.type
_entity_poly.pdbx_seq_one_letter_code
_entity_poly.pdbx_strand_id
1 'polypeptide(L)'
;MKIDGHTHTQYCPHGSGDDVQLMIEKAIELGFDEYHITEHTPVPSSFQNCLKPNDAVASLAMSENEVDEYIKEMYKVRDQYKDRIRIKIGFEYDYLPSESVWFKDFLKEYGKYCDTGLLSVHYLEGKNGWHCIDYKAEDTFSGLVNYYGSAEAFQLAYYDLVKQSIIDDLGPFKPKRIGHMTLCNKFKQFLNCDDTEKILNKQVELLNLVKEKNYILDYNTAGLFKEYCGETYPPKHVIEIANSLNIELMYGSDSHSVKDVGRGYEVYFSNSKKSC
;
A
#
# COMPACT_ATOMS: atom_id res chain seq x y z
N MET A 1 20.42 8.61 -4.39
CA MET A 1 20.01 7.89 -3.18
C MET A 1 19.06 6.80 -3.60
N LYS A 2 19.32 5.55 -3.21
CA LYS A 2 18.49 4.39 -3.49
C LYS A 2 17.61 4.12 -2.27
N ILE A 3 16.30 4.29 -2.41
CA ILE A 3 15.33 4.27 -1.30
C ILE A 3 14.32 3.17 -1.55
N ASP A 4 14.01 2.37 -0.54
CA ASP A 4 12.81 1.51 -0.49
C ASP A 4 11.78 2.12 0.46
N GLY A 5 10.65 2.55 -0.09
CA GLY A 5 9.62 3.33 0.58
C GLY A 5 8.46 2.51 1.16
N HIS A 6 8.44 1.20 0.95
CA HIS A 6 7.32 0.34 1.33
C HIS A 6 7.79 -1.08 1.67
N THR A 7 7.89 -1.41 2.96
CA THR A 7 8.32 -2.74 3.43
C THR A 7 7.64 -3.12 4.75
N HIS A 8 7.52 -4.44 4.98
CA HIS A 8 6.87 -5.02 6.16
C HIS A 8 7.88 -5.79 7.01
N THR A 9 7.39 -6.36 8.12
CA THR A 9 8.21 -6.99 9.15
C THR A 9 7.62 -8.33 9.59
N GLN A 10 8.24 -8.96 10.59
CA GLN A 10 7.69 -10.11 11.30
C GLN A 10 6.35 -9.83 12.02
N TYR A 11 5.94 -8.56 12.19
CA TYR A 11 4.64 -8.18 12.76
C TYR A 11 3.49 -8.33 11.76
N CYS A 12 3.77 -8.54 10.47
CA CYS A 12 2.77 -8.86 9.46
C CYS A 12 2.40 -10.35 9.58
N PRO A 13 1.20 -10.73 10.06
CA PRO A 13 0.89 -12.15 10.28
C PRO A 13 0.70 -12.92 8.96
N HIS A 14 0.56 -12.22 7.83
CA HIS A 14 0.53 -12.80 6.49
C HIS A 14 1.84 -12.65 5.72
N GLY A 15 2.87 -12.11 6.37
CA GLY A 15 4.24 -12.11 5.88
C GLY A 15 4.92 -13.47 6.04
N SER A 16 6.18 -13.54 5.68
CA SER A 16 6.98 -14.77 5.81
C SER A 16 7.37 -15.12 7.26
N GLY A 17 7.29 -14.15 8.17
CA GLY A 17 7.85 -14.24 9.51
C GLY A 17 9.38 -14.05 9.57
N ASP A 18 10.02 -13.66 8.46
CA ASP A 18 11.44 -13.29 8.45
C ASP A 18 11.69 -12.09 9.39
N ASP A 19 12.81 -12.13 10.12
CA ASP A 19 13.26 -11.01 10.97
C ASP A 19 13.59 -9.80 10.09
N VAL A 20 13.00 -8.63 10.42
CA VAL A 20 13.24 -7.36 9.73
C VAL A 20 14.72 -7.02 9.60
N GLN A 21 15.57 -7.41 10.55
CA GLN A 21 17.02 -7.19 10.47
C GLN A 21 17.63 -7.91 9.27
N LEU A 22 17.18 -9.13 8.95
CA LEU A 22 17.66 -9.87 7.76
C LEU A 22 17.24 -9.15 6.48
N MET A 23 16.05 -8.56 6.46
CA MET A 23 15.56 -7.76 5.33
C MET A 23 16.39 -6.47 5.16
N ILE A 24 16.73 -5.80 6.26
CA ILE A 24 17.60 -4.61 6.26
C ILE A 24 19.02 -4.95 5.81
N GLU A 25 19.61 -6.05 6.30
CA GLU A 25 20.90 -6.54 5.80
C GLU A 25 20.86 -6.77 4.30
N LYS A 26 19.77 -7.37 3.81
CA LYS A 26 19.59 -7.55 2.37
C LYS A 26 19.50 -6.24 1.61
N ALA A 27 18.82 -5.24 2.15
CA ALA A 27 18.74 -3.91 1.54
C ALA A 27 20.13 -3.24 1.45
N ILE A 28 20.96 -3.38 2.50
CA ILE A 28 22.35 -2.88 2.53
C ILE A 28 23.19 -3.58 1.46
N GLU A 29 23.11 -4.91 1.35
CA GLU A 29 23.81 -5.66 0.29
C GLU A 29 23.43 -5.20 -1.12
N LEU A 30 22.17 -4.82 -1.33
CA LEU A 30 21.64 -4.31 -2.59
C LEU A 30 21.92 -2.82 -2.82
N GLY A 31 22.63 -2.17 -1.89
CA GLY A 31 23.07 -0.77 -1.99
C GLY A 31 21.94 0.23 -1.76
N PHE A 32 20.93 -0.09 -0.95
CA PHE A 32 19.96 0.91 -0.49
C PHE A 32 20.58 1.84 0.58
N ASP A 33 20.33 3.13 0.43
CA ASP A 33 20.77 4.19 1.35
C ASP A 33 19.71 4.52 2.42
N GLU A 34 18.42 4.35 2.07
CA GLU A 34 17.28 4.62 2.95
C GLU A 34 16.22 3.52 2.81
N TYR A 35 15.64 3.09 3.93
CA TYR A 35 14.69 1.97 4.03
C TYR A 35 13.52 2.35 4.93
N HIS A 36 12.30 2.24 4.43
CA HIS A 36 11.08 2.63 5.14
C HIS A 36 10.36 1.37 5.60
N ILE A 37 10.20 1.24 6.91
CA ILE A 37 9.40 0.21 7.55
C ILE A 37 7.99 0.76 7.72
N THR A 38 7.02 0.15 7.05
CA THR A 38 5.64 0.64 6.91
C THR A 38 4.66 -0.50 7.13
N GLU A 39 4.73 -1.10 8.32
CA GLU A 39 3.86 -2.22 8.65
C GLU A 39 2.37 -1.84 8.63
N HIS A 40 1.48 -2.82 8.41
CA HIS A 40 0.04 -2.56 8.46
C HIS A 40 -0.40 -2.05 9.82
N THR A 41 -1.27 -1.04 9.83
CA THR A 41 -2.02 -0.68 11.05
C THR A 41 -2.95 -1.80 11.49
N PRO A 42 -3.25 -1.93 12.79
CA PRO A 42 -4.31 -2.82 13.23
C PRO A 42 -5.65 -2.54 12.54
N VAL A 43 -6.39 -3.61 12.22
CA VAL A 43 -7.76 -3.47 11.73
C VAL A 43 -8.69 -3.23 12.94
N PRO A 44 -9.43 -2.10 13.00
CA PRO A 44 -10.24 -1.76 14.16
C PRO A 44 -11.27 -2.84 14.48
N SER A 45 -11.46 -3.16 15.77
CA SER A 45 -12.44 -4.18 16.19
C SER A 45 -13.87 -3.84 15.74
N SER A 46 -14.20 -2.54 15.64
CA SER A 46 -15.46 -2.05 15.06
C SER A 46 -15.62 -2.49 13.60
N PHE A 47 -14.58 -2.35 12.80
CA PHE A 47 -14.57 -2.72 11.38
C PHE A 47 -14.56 -4.22 11.15
N GLN A 48 -13.92 -5.00 12.03
CA GLN A 48 -13.92 -6.47 11.93
C GLN A 48 -15.34 -7.06 11.92
N ASN A 49 -16.31 -6.41 12.59
CA ASN A 49 -17.71 -6.82 12.57
C ASN A 49 -18.44 -6.49 11.25
N CYS A 50 -17.82 -5.66 10.40
CA CYS A 50 -18.33 -5.28 9.08
C CYS A 50 -17.74 -6.13 7.94
N LEU A 51 -16.74 -6.96 8.22
CA LEU A 51 -16.15 -7.88 7.24
C LEU A 51 -17.14 -8.99 6.87
N LYS A 52 -16.95 -9.58 5.68
CA LYS A 52 -17.72 -10.76 5.28
C LYS A 52 -17.57 -11.91 6.31
N PRO A 53 -18.58 -12.79 6.47
CA PRO A 53 -18.49 -13.92 7.39
C PRO A 53 -17.31 -14.86 7.07
N ASN A 54 -16.65 -15.37 8.12
CA ASN A 54 -15.47 -16.25 8.04
C ASN A 54 -14.27 -15.64 7.30
N ASP A 55 -14.17 -14.30 7.26
CA ASP A 55 -12.96 -13.70 6.71
C ASP A 55 -11.77 -14.00 7.61
N ALA A 56 -10.71 -14.58 7.05
CA ALA A 56 -9.43 -14.76 7.74
C ALA A 56 -8.69 -13.41 7.87
N VAL A 57 -9.31 -12.33 7.41
CA VAL A 57 -8.69 -11.01 7.27
C VAL A 57 -8.43 -10.32 8.61
N ALA A 58 -9.17 -10.67 9.67
CA ALA A 58 -8.88 -10.18 11.03
C ALA A 58 -7.46 -10.56 11.53
N SER A 59 -6.76 -11.49 10.87
CA SER A 59 -5.37 -11.84 11.15
C SER A 59 -4.39 -11.37 10.06
N LEU A 60 -4.70 -10.34 9.27
CA LEU A 60 -3.77 -9.81 8.27
C LEU A 60 -2.93 -8.62 8.76
N ALA A 61 -3.20 -8.08 9.95
CA ALA A 61 -2.38 -7.04 10.56
C ALA A 61 -2.05 -7.38 12.00
N MET A 62 -1.05 -6.69 12.56
CA MET A 62 -0.77 -6.76 14.00
C MET A 62 -1.99 -6.34 14.82
N SER A 63 -2.10 -6.84 16.05
CA SER A 63 -3.14 -6.38 16.99
C SER A 63 -2.82 -5.01 17.56
N GLU A 64 -3.83 -4.31 18.09
CA GLU A 64 -3.64 -2.99 18.75
C GLU A 64 -2.64 -3.05 19.92
N ASN A 65 -2.53 -4.20 20.60
CA ASN A 65 -1.61 -4.38 21.72
C ASN A 65 -0.13 -4.52 21.28
N GLU A 66 0.13 -4.81 20.01
CA GLU A 66 1.48 -5.01 19.47
C GLU A 66 2.09 -3.72 18.91
N VAL A 67 1.28 -2.68 18.66
CA VAL A 67 1.73 -1.40 18.06
C VAL A 67 2.86 -0.77 18.86
N ASP A 68 2.71 -0.79 20.18
CA ASP A 68 3.65 -0.23 21.13
C ASP A 68 4.98 -1.00 21.14
N GLU A 69 4.93 -2.32 20.94
CA GLU A 69 6.09 -3.19 20.85
C GLU A 69 6.80 -3.02 19.51
N TYR A 70 6.04 -3.02 18.40
CA TYR A 70 6.50 -2.72 17.06
C TYR A 70 7.31 -1.42 17.02
N ILE A 71 6.76 -0.30 17.50
CA ILE A 71 7.46 0.99 17.49
C ILE A 71 8.76 0.89 18.30
N LYS A 72 8.72 0.31 19.51
CA LYS A 72 9.91 0.19 20.37
C LYS A 72 10.99 -0.66 19.71
N GLU A 73 10.61 -1.76 19.06
CA GLU A 73 11.53 -2.66 18.37
C GLU A 73 12.13 -1.97 17.13
N MET A 74 11.31 -1.33 16.29
CA MET A 74 11.81 -0.66 15.08
C MET A 74 12.74 0.51 15.41
N TYR A 75 12.53 1.21 16.53
CA TYR A 75 13.47 2.23 17.01
C TYR A 75 14.82 1.62 17.42
N LYS A 76 14.84 0.47 18.10
CA LYS A 76 16.08 -0.24 18.43
C LYS A 76 16.82 -0.68 17.18
N VAL A 77 16.10 -1.25 16.21
CA VAL A 77 16.66 -1.65 14.91
C VAL A 77 17.23 -0.44 14.18
N ARG A 78 16.50 0.68 14.10
CA ARG A 78 17.02 1.93 13.50
C ARG A 78 18.33 2.38 14.15
N ASP A 79 18.42 2.33 15.48
CA ASP A 79 19.63 2.75 16.20
C ASP A 79 20.81 1.79 15.97
N GLN A 80 20.55 0.48 15.85
CA GLN A 80 21.57 -0.53 15.54
C GLN A 80 22.20 -0.33 14.15
N TYR A 81 21.41 0.16 13.19
CA TYR A 81 21.80 0.27 11.78
C TYR A 81 22.15 1.69 11.33
N LYS A 82 22.09 2.70 12.21
CA LYS A 82 22.21 4.14 11.89
C LYS A 82 23.47 4.54 11.10
N ASP A 83 24.57 3.81 11.26
CA ASP A 83 25.84 4.09 10.59
C ASP A 83 25.97 3.38 9.22
N ARG A 84 24.98 2.55 8.86
CA ARG A 84 25.00 1.70 7.66
C ARG A 84 23.89 2.03 6.66
N ILE A 85 22.69 2.35 7.15
CA ILE A 85 21.51 2.68 6.33
C ILE A 85 20.57 3.58 7.12
N ARG A 86 19.90 4.51 6.46
CA ARG A 86 18.87 5.33 7.11
C ARG A 86 17.56 4.57 7.16
N ILE A 87 17.03 4.34 8.36
CA ILE A 87 15.72 3.70 8.53
C ILE A 87 14.68 4.74 8.93
N LYS A 88 13.53 4.73 8.25
CA LYS A 88 12.32 5.47 8.63
C LYS A 88 11.25 4.49 9.09
N ILE A 89 10.51 4.89 10.11
CA ILE A 89 9.50 4.04 10.76
C ILE A 89 8.14 4.67 10.54
N GLY A 90 7.14 3.86 10.23
CA GLY A 90 5.78 4.32 9.98
C GLY A 90 4.84 3.15 9.83
N PHE A 91 3.70 3.40 9.18
CA PHE A 91 2.72 2.37 8.87
C PHE A 91 2.24 2.50 7.43
N GLU A 92 1.79 1.39 6.89
CA GLU A 92 0.79 1.38 5.83
C GLU A 92 -0.60 1.45 6.48
N TYR A 93 -1.26 2.58 6.30
CA TYR A 93 -2.56 2.85 6.86
C TYR A 93 -3.64 2.39 5.88
N ASP A 94 -4.49 1.48 6.33
CA ASP A 94 -5.73 1.16 5.65
C ASP A 94 -6.67 2.37 5.66
N TYR A 95 -7.26 2.74 4.54
CA TYR A 95 -8.32 3.73 4.54
C TYR A 95 -9.69 3.05 4.69
N LEU A 96 -10.31 3.22 5.87
CA LEU A 96 -11.65 2.70 6.16
C LEU A 96 -12.58 3.89 6.48
N PRO A 97 -13.49 4.28 5.56
CA PRO A 97 -14.34 5.47 5.73
C PRO A 97 -15.16 5.47 7.02
N SER A 98 -15.66 4.30 7.44
CA SER A 98 -16.46 4.15 8.66
C SER A 98 -15.66 4.37 9.94
N GLU A 99 -14.33 4.28 9.87
CA GLU A 99 -13.43 4.31 11.04
C GLU A 99 -12.63 5.62 11.14
N SER A 100 -13.12 6.71 10.53
CA SER A 100 -12.42 8.00 10.52
C SER A 100 -12.06 8.54 11.92
N VAL A 101 -12.89 8.24 12.94
CA VAL A 101 -12.61 8.60 14.34
C VAL A 101 -11.43 7.79 14.88
N TRP A 102 -11.47 6.47 14.70
CA TRP A 102 -10.39 5.58 15.11
C TRP A 102 -9.07 5.97 14.44
N PHE A 103 -9.07 6.28 13.13
CA PHE A 103 -7.86 6.73 12.43
C PHE A 103 -7.29 8.02 12.99
N LYS A 104 -8.15 9.01 13.29
CA LYS A 104 -7.69 10.28 13.88
C LYS A 104 -7.07 10.07 15.24
N ASP A 105 -7.66 9.21 16.06
CA ASP A 105 -7.13 8.88 17.39
C ASP A 105 -5.80 8.11 17.29
N PHE A 106 -5.74 7.09 16.44
CA PHE A 106 -4.51 6.33 16.17
C PHE A 106 -3.37 7.23 15.66
N LEU A 107 -3.65 8.08 14.67
CA LEU A 107 -2.68 9.03 14.12
C LEU A 107 -2.25 10.09 15.14
N LYS A 108 -3.16 10.55 16.01
CA LYS A 108 -2.83 11.49 17.08
C LYS A 108 -1.93 10.85 18.14
N GLU A 109 -2.14 9.58 18.45
CA GLU A 109 -1.35 8.84 19.42
C GLU A 109 0.03 8.48 18.89
N TYR A 110 0.09 7.85 17.71
CA TYR A 110 1.29 7.23 17.17
C TYR A 110 2.01 8.03 16.09
N GLY A 111 1.33 8.97 15.42
CA GLY A 111 1.89 9.71 14.27
C GLY A 111 3.15 10.51 14.61
N LYS A 112 3.32 10.95 15.87
CA LYS A 112 4.54 11.63 16.35
C LYS A 112 5.79 10.73 16.42
N TYR A 113 5.61 9.40 16.37
CA TYR A 113 6.68 8.41 16.32
C TYR A 113 6.96 7.90 14.90
N CYS A 114 6.25 8.44 13.89
CA CYS A 114 6.36 8.01 12.51
C CYS A 114 7.11 9.06 11.67
N ASP A 115 8.12 8.62 10.93
CA ASP A 115 8.90 9.41 9.96
C ASP A 115 8.31 9.32 8.53
N THR A 116 7.51 8.30 8.27
CA THR A 116 6.96 7.92 6.96
C THR A 116 5.58 7.27 7.11
N GLY A 117 4.88 7.05 6.00
CA GLY A 117 3.66 6.26 5.98
C GLY A 117 3.01 6.23 4.61
N LEU A 118 2.16 5.23 4.37
CA LEU A 118 1.32 5.10 3.18
C LEU A 118 -0.16 5.16 3.55
N LEU A 119 -1.00 5.64 2.63
CA LEU A 119 -2.45 5.49 2.73
C LEU A 119 -2.90 4.57 1.60
N SER A 120 -3.44 3.40 1.97
CA SER A 120 -3.78 2.32 1.05
C SER A 120 -5.24 1.93 1.17
N VAL A 121 -5.81 1.41 0.08
CA VAL A 121 -7.18 0.90 0.05
C VAL A 121 -7.11 -0.59 -0.18
N HIS A 122 -7.34 -1.39 0.87
CA HIS A 122 -7.37 -2.85 0.80
C HIS A 122 -8.78 -3.42 0.93
N TYR A 123 -9.75 -2.63 1.34
CA TYR A 123 -11.12 -3.08 1.59
C TYR A 123 -12.12 -2.35 0.72
N LEU A 124 -13.14 -3.08 0.28
CA LEU A 124 -14.29 -2.51 -0.42
C LEU A 124 -15.58 -3.17 0.05
N GLU A 125 -16.65 -2.40 0.17
CA GLU A 125 -17.96 -2.96 0.47
C GLU A 125 -18.41 -3.87 -0.67
N GLY A 126 -18.94 -5.04 -0.31
CA GLY A 126 -19.35 -6.04 -1.27
C GLY A 126 -20.46 -6.93 -0.75
N LYS A 127 -20.57 -8.12 -1.31
CA LYS A 127 -21.60 -9.08 -0.94
C LYS A 127 -21.48 -9.46 0.54
N ASN A 128 -22.50 -9.15 1.34
CA ASN A 128 -22.59 -9.49 2.77
C ASN A 128 -21.52 -8.83 3.67
N GLY A 129 -20.97 -7.69 3.29
CA GLY A 129 -19.99 -6.95 4.11
C GLY A 129 -18.80 -6.45 3.30
N TRP A 130 -17.79 -5.93 4.00
CA TRP A 130 -16.52 -5.52 3.41
C TRP A 130 -15.65 -6.74 3.07
N HIS A 131 -14.95 -6.66 1.93
CA HIS A 131 -14.03 -7.70 1.46
C HIS A 131 -12.64 -7.11 1.29
N CYS A 132 -11.63 -7.89 1.65
CA CYS A 132 -10.25 -7.64 1.24
C CYS A 132 -10.14 -7.80 -0.29
N ILE A 133 -9.72 -6.75 -0.97
CA ILE A 133 -9.63 -6.63 -2.43
C ILE A 133 -8.58 -7.59 -3.00
N ASP A 134 -7.57 -7.90 -2.20
CA ASP A 134 -6.32 -8.45 -2.69
C ASP A 134 -5.97 -9.80 -2.04
N TYR A 135 -6.89 -10.41 -1.27
CA TYR A 135 -6.66 -11.73 -0.64
C TYR A 135 -6.58 -12.88 -1.65
N LYS A 136 -7.66 -13.14 -2.40
CA LYS A 136 -7.74 -14.21 -3.43
C LYS A 136 -8.59 -13.79 -4.61
N ALA A 137 -8.22 -14.26 -5.81
CA ALA A 137 -8.92 -13.90 -7.04
C ALA A 137 -10.39 -14.33 -7.03
N GLU A 138 -10.71 -15.51 -6.49
CA GLU A 138 -12.07 -16.03 -6.38
C GLU A 138 -12.91 -15.24 -5.36
N ASP A 139 -12.29 -14.78 -4.28
CA ASP A 139 -12.95 -13.93 -3.28
C ASP A 139 -13.28 -12.56 -3.89
N THR A 140 -12.32 -11.93 -4.58
CA THR A 140 -12.55 -10.67 -5.32
C THR A 140 -13.62 -10.83 -6.39
N PHE A 141 -13.60 -11.92 -7.16
CA PHE A 141 -14.60 -12.17 -8.19
C PHE A 141 -16.01 -12.34 -7.59
N SER A 142 -16.14 -13.22 -6.60
CA SER A 142 -17.45 -13.59 -6.03
C SER A 142 -18.04 -12.52 -5.11
N GLY A 143 -17.19 -11.80 -4.36
CA GLY A 143 -17.57 -10.82 -3.35
C GLY A 143 -17.70 -9.40 -3.89
N LEU A 144 -16.86 -9.02 -4.86
CA LEU A 144 -16.79 -7.65 -5.39
C LEU A 144 -17.26 -7.57 -6.85
N VAL A 145 -16.62 -8.30 -7.77
CA VAL A 145 -16.97 -8.19 -9.21
C VAL A 145 -18.42 -8.57 -9.49
N ASN A 146 -18.90 -9.70 -8.95
CA ASN A 146 -20.30 -10.09 -9.08
C ASN A 146 -21.27 -9.13 -8.37
N TYR A 147 -20.85 -8.52 -7.27
CA TYR A 147 -21.66 -7.56 -6.52
C TYR A 147 -21.84 -6.25 -7.29
N TYR A 148 -20.76 -5.71 -7.87
CA TYR A 148 -20.78 -4.50 -8.70
C TYR A 148 -21.31 -4.76 -10.13
N GLY A 149 -21.37 -6.02 -10.56
CA GLY A 149 -21.93 -6.46 -11.83
C GLY A 149 -20.93 -6.53 -12.99
N SER A 150 -19.73 -5.96 -12.85
CA SER A 150 -18.64 -6.10 -13.81
C SER A 150 -17.28 -5.73 -13.19
N ALA A 151 -16.19 -6.14 -13.84
CA ALA A 151 -14.83 -5.76 -13.41
C ALA A 151 -14.61 -4.24 -13.53
N GLU A 152 -15.11 -3.59 -14.59
CA GLU A 152 -15.07 -2.13 -14.75
C GLU A 152 -15.78 -1.43 -13.58
N ALA A 153 -16.98 -1.90 -13.19
CA ALA A 153 -17.73 -1.30 -12.09
C ALA A 153 -17.02 -1.49 -10.73
N PHE A 154 -16.41 -2.65 -10.50
CA PHE A 154 -15.55 -2.89 -9.34
C PHE A 154 -14.33 -1.96 -9.32
N GLN A 155 -13.61 -1.82 -10.43
CA GLN A 155 -12.45 -0.92 -10.52
C GLN A 155 -12.86 0.53 -10.28
N LEU A 156 -13.98 0.99 -10.84
CA LEU A 156 -14.50 2.35 -10.60
C LEU A 156 -14.82 2.59 -9.12
N ALA A 157 -15.48 1.63 -8.44
CA ALA A 157 -15.77 1.71 -7.01
C ALA A 157 -14.50 1.75 -6.16
N TYR A 158 -13.48 0.95 -6.52
CA TYR A 158 -12.16 1.03 -5.90
C TYR A 158 -11.52 2.41 -6.04
N TYR A 159 -11.51 2.98 -7.25
CA TYR A 159 -10.92 4.30 -7.49
C TYR A 159 -11.71 5.43 -6.81
N ASP A 160 -13.03 5.30 -6.66
CA ASP A 160 -13.82 6.25 -5.85
C ASP A 160 -13.38 6.23 -4.38
N LEU A 161 -13.05 5.06 -3.85
CA LEU A 161 -12.57 4.93 -2.48
C LEU A 161 -11.13 5.48 -2.33
N VAL A 162 -10.25 5.26 -3.31
CA VAL A 162 -8.92 5.90 -3.37
C VAL A 162 -9.06 7.43 -3.45
N LYS A 163 -10.02 7.94 -4.24
CA LYS A 163 -10.30 9.38 -4.30
C LYS A 163 -10.71 9.91 -2.92
N GLN A 164 -11.62 9.21 -2.24
CA GLN A 164 -12.08 9.60 -0.92
C GLN A 164 -10.93 9.60 0.11
N SER A 165 -10.04 8.60 0.05
CA SER A 165 -8.86 8.55 0.94
C SER A 165 -7.96 9.78 0.80
N ILE A 166 -7.82 10.33 -0.42
CA ILE A 166 -7.06 11.56 -0.66
C ILE A 166 -7.78 12.80 -0.13
N ILE A 167 -9.11 12.87 -0.27
CA ILE A 167 -9.92 14.05 0.10
C ILE A 167 -10.11 14.17 1.61
N ASP A 168 -10.35 13.05 2.29
CA ASP A 168 -10.76 13.06 3.69
C ASP A 168 -9.70 13.65 4.61
N ASP A 169 -10.15 14.49 5.55
CA ASP A 169 -9.29 14.98 6.62
C ASP A 169 -9.15 13.90 7.70
N LEU A 170 -7.97 13.29 7.78
CA LEU A 170 -7.57 12.33 8.82
C LEU A 170 -6.64 12.96 9.88
N GLY A 171 -6.52 14.28 9.89
CA GLY A 171 -5.69 15.02 10.82
C GLY A 171 -4.25 15.26 10.33
N PRO A 172 -3.42 15.91 11.16
CA PRO A 172 -2.12 16.45 10.74
C PRO A 172 -1.07 15.39 10.40
N PHE A 173 -1.22 14.17 10.93
CA PHE A 173 -0.31 13.05 10.69
C PHE A 173 -0.75 12.16 9.52
N LYS A 174 -1.81 12.54 8.78
CA LYS A 174 -2.27 11.80 7.61
C LYS A 174 -1.11 11.53 6.63
N PRO A 175 -0.87 10.26 6.23
CA PRO A 175 0.11 9.95 5.21
C PRO A 175 -0.18 10.67 3.89
N LYS A 176 0.90 11.14 3.25
CA LYS A 176 0.81 11.86 1.95
C LYS A 176 1.35 11.04 0.78
N ARG A 177 1.68 9.76 1.01
CA ARG A 177 2.02 8.79 -0.03
C ARG A 177 0.85 7.85 -0.23
N ILE A 178 0.27 7.83 -1.42
CA ILE A 178 -0.84 6.92 -1.76
C ILE A 178 -0.25 5.57 -2.17
N GLY A 179 -0.57 4.53 -1.40
CA GLY A 179 -0.11 3.17 -1.65
C GLY A 179 -0.77 2.56 -2.88
N HIS A 180 0.00 1.78 -3.65
CA HIS A 180 -0.40 1.02 -4.84
C HIS A 180 -1.80 1.34 -5.40
N MET A 181 -1.97 2.54 -5.98
CA MET A 181 -3.29 3.15 -6.29
C MET A 181 -4.14 2.42 -7.34
N THR A 182 -3.70 1.27 -7.82
CA THR A 182 -4.31 0.42 -8.86
C THR A 182 -4.39 -1.04 -8.38
N LEU A 183 -4.48 -1.27 -7.06
CA LEU A 183 -4.51 -2.61 -6.47
C LEU A 183 -5.65 -3.48 -7.01
N CYS A 184 -6.73 -2.87 -7.49
CA CYS A 184 -7.82 -3.55 -8.21
C CYS A 184 -7.34 -4.37 -9.43
N ASN A 185 -6.12 -4.12 -9.93
CA ASN A 185 -5.50 -4.87 -11.03
C ASN A 185 -4.69 -6.10 -10.57
N LYS A 186 -4.59 -6.40 -9.27
CA LYS A 186 -3.82 -7.57 -8.75
C LYS A 186 -4.25 -8.89 -9.38
N PHE A 187 -5.53 -9.01 -9.74
CA PHE A 187 -6.10 -10.21 -10.35
C PHE A 187 -6.56 -10.01 -11.79
N LYS A 188 -6.03 -9.00 -12.51
CA LYS A 188 -6.52 -8.60 -13.84
C LYS A 188 -6.59 -9.74 -14.86
N GLN A 189 -5.61 -10.65 -14.85
CA GLN A 189 -5.58 -11.79 -15.78
C GLN A 189 -6.68 -12.82 -15.46
N PHE A 190 -6.96 -13.06 -14.18
CA PHE A 190 -8.04 -13.95 -13.73
C PHE A 190 -9.41 -13.34 -14.02
N LEU A 191 -9.57 -12.04 -13.75
CA LEU A 191 -10.80 -11.29 -13.97
C LEU A 191 -11.05 -10.97 -15.46
N ASN A 192 -10.05 -11.20 -16.32
CA ASN A 192 -10.05 -10.86 -17.73
C ASN A 192 -10.49 -9.39 -17.96
N CYS A 193 -9.83 -8.47 -17.24
CA CYS A 193 -10.12 -7.04 -17.31
C CYS A 193 -8.86 -6.21 -17.65
N ASP A 194 -9.10 -5.05 -18.25
CA ASP A 194 -8.10 -4.06 -18.65
C ASP A 194 -8.66 -2.65 -18.44
N ASP A 195 -7.78 -1.65 -18.54
CA ASP A 195 -8.15 -0.25 -18.38
C ASP A 195 -8.95 0.24 -19.60
N THR A 196 -10.26 0.38 -19.43
CA THR A 196 -11.13 1.03 -20.41
C THR A 196 -10.91 2.56 -20.41
N GLU A 197 -11.49 3.26 -21.39
CA GLU A 197 -11.45 4.74 -21.41
C GLU A 197 -11.98 5.36 -20.11
N LYS A 198 -13.02 4.76 -19.49
CA LYS A 198 -13.55 5.24 -18.21
C LYS A 198 -12.55 5.04 -17.07
N ILE A 199 -11.87 3.90 -17.04
CA ILE A 199 -10.85 3.60 -16.03
C ILE A 199 -9.66 4.55 -16.19
N LEU A 200 -9.17 4.77 -17.41
CA LEU A 200 -8.10 5.73 -17.69
C LEU A 200 -8.48 7.14 -17.25
N ASN A 201 -9.70 7.60 -17.57
CA ASN A 201 -10.19 8.91 -17.13
C ASN A 201 -10.23 9.01 -15.60
N LYS A 202 -10.59 7.92 -14.91
CA LYS A 202 -10.63 7.86 -13.45
C LYS A 202 -9.23 7.90 -12.82
N GLN A 203 -8.27 7.18 -13.39
CA GLN A 203 -6.87 7.23 -12.98
C GLN A 203 -6.30 8.64 -13.18
N VAL A 204 -6.58 9.30 -14.32
CA VAL A 204 -6.16 10.69 -14.59
C VAL A 204 -6.79 11.67 -13.59
N GLU A 205 -8.07 11.50 -13.24
CA GLU A 205 -8.73 12.29 -12.19
C GLU A 205 -7.97 12.17 -10.85
N LEU A 206 -7.62 10.95 -10.44
CA LEU A 206 -6.85 10.69 -9.22
C LEU A 206 -5.46 11.33 -9.25
N LEU A 207 -4.74 11.21 -10.37
CA LEU A 207 -3.41 11.83 -10.52
C LEU A 207 -3.48 13.35 -10.39
N ASN A 208 -4.47 13.99 -11.00
CA ASN A 208 -4.67 15.43 -10.85
C ASN A 208 -4.93 15.83 -9.39
N LEU A 209 -5.71 15.03 -8.67
CA LEU A 209 -5.98 15.26 -7.24
C LEU A 209 -4.73 15.06 -6.38
N VAL A 210 -3.94 14.00 -6.63
CA VAL A 210 -2.64 13.78 -5.98
C VAL A 210 -1.72 14.97 -6.21
N LYS A 211 -1.67 15.50 -7.44
CA LYS A 211 -0.89 16.70 -7.77
C LYS A 211 -1.40 17.94 -7.04
N GLU A 212 -2.70 18.18 -7.02
CA GLU A 212 -3.34 19.31 -6.33
C GLU A 212 -3.01 19.32 -4.83
N LYS A 213 -3.06 18.14 -4.19
CA LYS A 213 -2.76 17.97 -2.76
C LYS A 213 -1.26 17.93 -2.45
N ASN A 214 -0.41 17.96 -3.47
CA ASN A 214 1.04 17.79 -3.36
C ASN A 214 1.42 16.49 -2.63
N TYR A 215 0.76 15.40 -3.02
CA TYR A 215 1.00 14.05 -2.52
C TYR A 215 1.99 13.29 -3.42
N ILE A 216 2.47 12.16 -2.92
CA ILE A 216 3.43 11.25 -3.55
C ILE A 216 2.69 9.96 -3.92
N LEU A 217 3.12 9.27 -4.97
CA LEU A 217 2.65 7.92 -5.28
C LEU A 217 3.69 6.88 -4.88
N ASP A 218 3.21 5.81 -4.27
CA ASP A 218 3.94 4.56 -4.18
C ASP A 218 4.07 3.95 -5.59
N TYR A 219 5.31 3.84 -6.08
CA TYR A 219 5.66 3.04 -7.24
C TYR A 219 5.94 1.63 -6.71
N ASN A 220 4.89 0.85 -6.62
CA ASN A 220 4.93 -0.48 -6.04
C ASN A 220 5.24 -1.54 -7.10
N THR A 221 6.27 -2.35 -6.88
CA THR A 221 6.69 -3.40 -7.82
C THR A 221 6.11 -4.77 -7.53
N ALA A 222 5.34 -4.95 -6.46
CA ALA A 222 4.77 -6.24 -6.05
C ALA A 222 3.97 -6.92 -7.14
N GLY A 223 3.17 -6.15 -7.90
CA GLY A 223 2.31 -6.67 -8.96
C GLY A 223 3.07 -7.41 -10.06
N LEU A 224 4.34 -7.08 -10.31
CA LEU A 224 5.20 -7.80 -11.25
C LEU A 224 5.39 -9.27 -10.86
N PHE A 225 5.24 -9.59 -9.58
CA PHE A 225 5.48 -10.90 -8.99
C PHE A 225 4.20 -11.58 -8.50
N LYS A 226 3.01 -11.00 -8.74
CA LYS A 226 1.72 -11.63 -8.46
C LYS A 226 1.23 -12.39 -9.69
N GLU A 227 0.83 -13.65 -9.48
CA GLU A 227 0.43 -14.62 -10.52
C GLU A 227 -0.52 -14.04 -11.57
N TYR A 228 -1.55 -13.31 -11.14
CA TYR A 228 -2.60 -12.79 -12.02
C TYR A 228 -2.48 -11.30 -12.35
N CYS A 229 -1.34 -10.66 -12.02
CA CYS A 229 -1.11 -9.24 -12.28
C CYS A 229 -0.10 -9.05 -13.42
N GLY A 230 1.20 -9.07 -13.12
CA GLY A 230 2.29 -8.91 -14.09
C GLY A 230 2.65 -7.45 -14.41
N GLU A 231 2.13 -6.48 -13.66
CA GLU A 231 2.41 -5.05 -13.84
C GLU A 231 2.71 -4.35 -12.50
N THR A 232 3.35 -3.18 -12.55
CA THR A 232 3.55 -2.35 -11.36
C THR A 232 2.24 -1.69 -10.93
N TYR A 233 2.16 -1.26 -9.67
CA TYR A 233 1.08 -0.36 -9.23
C TYR A 233 1.66 1.04 -9.00
N PRO A 234 1.30 2.06 -9.79
CA PRO A 234 0.47 2.01 -10.99
C PRO A 234 1.18 1.43 -12.23
N PRO A 235 0.46 1.04 -13.30
CA PRO A 235 1.05 0.51 -14.53
C PRO A 235 1.77 1.59 -15.33
N LYS A 236 2.64 1.18 -16.26
CA LYS A 236 3.55 2.08 -16.99
C LYS A 236 2.87 3.30 -17.62
N HIS A 237 1.72 3.13 -18.26
CA HIS A 237 1.01 4.23 -18.91
C HIS A 237 0.49 5.28 -17.91
N VAL A 238 0.09 4.86 -16.70
CA VAL A 238 -0.29 5.77 -15.60
C VAL A 238 0.94 6.47 -15.01
N ILE A 239 2.06 5.76 -14.89
CA ILE A 239 3.35 6.34 -14.47
C ILE A 239 3.79 7.46 -15.43
N GLU A 240 3.66 7.25 -16.74
CA GLU A 240 3.99 8.26 -17.75
C GLU A 240 3.15 9.54 -17.57
N ILE A 241 1.86 9.40 -17.27
CA ILE A 241 0.98 10.53 -16.97
C ILE A 241 1.41 11.19 -15.66
N ALA A 242 1.69 10.43 -14.59
CA ALA A 242 2.13 10.96 -13.31
C ALA A 242 3.45 11.77 -13.43
N ASN A 243 4.40 11.26 -14.21
CA ASN A 243 5.64 11.95 -14.54
C ASN A 243 5.38 13.28 -15.31
N SER A 244 4.45 13.28 -16.26
CA SER A 244 4.06 14.49 -17.00
C SER A 244 3.45 15.58 -16.10
N LEU A 245 2.76 15.17 -15.04
CA LEU A 245 2.19 16.03 -14.01
C LEU A 245 3.22 16.45 -12.94
N ASN A 246 4.46 15.93 -13.03
CA ASN A 246 5.51 16.09 -12.02
C ASN A 246 5.01 15.68 -10.63
N ILE A 247 4.36 14.53 -10.54
CA ILE A 247 4.05 13.86 -9.28
C ILE A 247 5.30 13.09 -8.85
N GLU A 248 5.66 13.19 -7.58
CA GLU A 248 6.77 12.42 -7.04
C GLU A 248 6.38 10.94 -6.94
N LEU A 249 7.27 10.07 -7.42
CA LEU A 249 7.13 8.62 -7.34
C LEU A 249 8.21 8.09 -6.39
N MET A 250 7.82 7.28 -5.42
CA MET A 250 8.74 6.62 -4.50
C MET A 250 8.67 5.12 -4.72
N TYR A 251 9.81 4.48 -5.01
CA TYR A 251 9.87 3.03 -5.13
C TYR A 251 9.44 2.34 -3.83
N GLY A 252 8.59 1.34 -3.96
CA GLY A 252 8.18 0.44 -2.89
C GLY A 252 8.27 -1.01 -3.34
N SER A 253 9.05 -1.83 -2.63
CA SER A 253 9.11 -3.26 -2.93
C SER A 253 7.89 -4.02 -2.42
N ASP A 254 7.26 -3.53 -1.35
CA ASP A 254 6.19 -4.21 -0.61
C ASP A 254 6.70 -5.59 -0.15
N SER A 255 7.87 -5.54 0.47
CA SER A 255 8.60 -6.73 0.91
C SER A 255 7.97 -7.30 2.16
N HIS A 256 7.57 -8.57 2.07
CA HIS A 256 7.04 -9.38 3.17
C HIS A 256 8.01 -10.52 3.55
N SER A 257 9.17 -10.57 2.91
CA SER A 257 10.24 -11.55 3.12
C SER A 257 11.58 -10.99 2.66
N VAL A 258 12.68 -11.63 3.08
CA VAL A 258 14.04 -11.29 2.61
C VAL A 258 14.17 -11.42 1.09
N LYS A 259 13.42 -12.33 0.47
CA LYS A 259 13.46 -12.57 -0.99
C LYS A 259 12.84 -11.44 -1.80
N ASP A 260 11.95 -10.66 -1.19
CA ASP A 260 11.24 -9.58 -1.87
C ASP A 260 12.05 -8.28 -1.90
N VAL A 261 13.04 -8.13 -1.01
CA VAL A 261 13.80 -6.89 -0.85
C VAL A 261 14.48 -6.49 -2.15
N GLY A 262 14.15 -5.28 -2.62
CA GLY A 262 14.71 -4.72 -3.85
C GLY A 262 14.14 -5.25 -5.17
N ARG A 263 13.09 -6.10 -5.13
CA ARG A 263 12.49 -6.68 -6.35
C ARG A 263 11.96 -5.60 -7.30
N GLY A 264 12.28 -5.70 -8.59
CA GLY A 264 11.77 -4.77 -9.60
C GLY A 264 12.36 -3.35 -9.52
N TYR A 265 13.40 -3.10 -8.71
CA TYR A 265 14.01 -1.77 -8.59
C TYR A 265 14.54 -1.24 -9.93
N GLU A 266 15.07 -2.11 -10.78
CA GLU A 266 15.51 -1.78 -12.14
C GLU A 266 14.36 -1.31 -13.03
N VAL A 267 13.15 -1.85 -12.86
CA VAL A 267 11.95 -1.41 -13.58
C VAL A 267 11.61 0.01 -13.17
N TYR A 268 11.55 0.29 -11.86
CA TYR A 268 11.38 1.64 -11.32
C TYR A 268 12.45 2.59 -11.87
N PHE A 269 13.73 2.24 -11.73
CA PHE A 269 14.85 3.09 -12.14
C PHE A 269 14.81 3.41 -13.64
N SER A 270 14.39 2.46 -14.48
CA SER A 270 14.28 2.67 -15.92
C SER A 270 13.15 3.64 -16.30
N ASN A 271 12.00 3.58 -15.60
CA ASN A 271 10.82 4.42 -15.86
C ASN A 271 10.88 5.79 -15.16
N SER A 272 11.69 5.94 -14.11
CA SER A 272 11.88 7.22 -13.41
C SER A 272 12.91 8.14 -14.07
N LYS A 273 13.75 7.62 -14.99
CA LYS A 273 14.61 8.48 -15.81
C LYS A 273 13.73 9.21 -16.81
N LYS A 274 13.52 10.51 -16.58
CA LYS A 274 13.07 11.43 -17.63
C LYS A 274 14.00 11.24 -18.82
N SER A 275 13.45 10.87 -19.98
CA SER A 275 14.20 10.85 -21.24
C SER A 275 14.92 12.20 -21.37
N CYS A 276 16.25 12.19 -21.22
CA CYS A 276 17.09 13.35 -21.53
C CYS A 276 17.05 13.64 -23.03
#